data_AF-A0A933H1G0-F1
#
_entry.id   AF-A0A933H1G0-F1
#
_cell.length_a   1.000
_cell.length_b   1.000
_cell.length_c   1.000
_cell.angle_alpha   90.00
_cell.angle_beta   90.00
_cell.angle_gamma   90.00
#
_symmetry.space_group_name_H-M   'P 1'
#
loop_
_entity.id
_entity.type
_entity.pdbx_description
1 polymer ?
#
loop_
_entity_poly.entity_id
_entity_poly.type
_entity_poly.pdbx_seq_one_letter_code
_entity_poly.pdbx_strand_id
1 'polypeptide(L)'
;RGTASASEILAGALQDHRRAVVVGSRSWGKGSVQSIFELDGGKRGLKLTTSRYYTPSGRSIHRTAGGEGGLVPDVVVDLTPKEAREMVEHQRKEYRDRSHGEDGPPQHIDRQLAKAIACLKGEQVHRDLPVTEGEEKK
;
A
#
# COMPACT_ATOMS: atom_id res chain seq x y z
N ARG A 1 -0.58 -2.80 -9.91
CA ARG A 1 -0.06 -2.20 -8.66
C ARG A 1 -0.45 -0.72 -8.65
N GLY A 2 -1.30 -0.29 -7.72
CA GLY A 2 -1.87 1.08 -7.71
C GLY A 2 -1.48 1.94 -6.50
N THR A 3 -1.12 1.33 -5.37
CA THR A 3 -0.76 2.05 -4.14
C THR A 3 0.56 2.80 -4.28
N ALA A 4 0.52 4.13 -4.12
CA ALA A 4 1.66 5.01 -4.23
C ALA A 4 1.49 6.29 -3.36
N SER A 5 2.58 6.98 -3.04
CA SER A 5 2.56 8.31 -2.39
C SER A 5 1.93 8.28 -1.00
N ALA A 6 0.97 9.16 -0.71
CA ALA A 6 0.34 9.33 0.60
C ALA A 6 -0.18 8.01 1.20
N SER A 7 -0.74 7.11 0.41
CA SER A 7 -1.21 5.80 0.89
C SER A 7 -0.07 4.93 1.42
N GLU A 8 1.14 5.05 0.87
CA GLU A 8 2.33 4.32 1.35
C GLU A 8 2.82 4.90 2.68
N ILE A 9 2.76 6.23 2.84
CA ILE A 9 3.13 6.91 4.07
C ILE A 9 2.17 6.51 5.19
N LEU A 10 0.87 6.51 4.92
CA LEU A 10 -0.16 6.10 5.88
C LEU A 10 0.02 4.64 6.30
N ALA A 11 0.11 3.72 5.33
CA ALA A 11 0.27 2.31 5.61
C ALA A 11 1.59 2.03 6.36
N GLY A 12 2.69 2.69 5.96
CA GLY A 12 3.99 2.53 6.62
C GLY A 12 3.99 3.05 8.05
N ALA A 13 3.34 4.18 8.32
CA ALA A 13 3.21 4.70 9.69
C ALA A 13 2.38 3.76 10.59
N LEU A 14 1.28 3.22 10.06
CA LEU A 14 0.45 2.26 10.81
C LEU A 14 1.20 0.94 11.07
N GLN A 15 1.97 0.46 10.08
CA GLN A 15 2.81 -0.73 10.21
C GLN A 15 3.91 -0.53 11.27
N ASP A 16 4.67 0.57 11.17
CA ASP A 16 5.79 0.87 12.08
C ASP A 16 5.32 0.99 13.54
N HIS A 17 4.14 1.55 13.77
CA HIS A 17 3.56 1.66 15.11
C HIS A 17 2.79 0.42 15.57
N ARG A 18 2.78 -0.67 14.78
CA ARG A 18 2.00 -1.90 15.06
C ARG A 18 0.52 -1.61 15.31
N ARG A 19 -0.05 -0.68 14.55
CA ARG A 19 -1.46 -0.27 14.63
C ARG A 19 -2.32 -0.89 13.53
N ALA A 20 -1.71 -1.49 12.52
CA ALA A 20 -2.41 -2.26 11.49
C ALA A 20 -1.50 -3.38 10.97
N VAL A 21 -2.12 -4.42 10.42
CA VAL A 21 -1.46 -5.44 9.60
C VAL A 21 -1.71 -5.07 8.14
N VAL A 22 -0.64 -4.83 7.39
CA VAL A 22 -0.69 -4.49 5.97
C VAL A 22 -0.71 -5.78 5.15
N VAL A 23 -1.74 -5.95 4.32
CA VAL A 23 -1.92 -7.15 3.48
C VAL A 23 -1.93 -6.75 2.00
N GLY A 24 -1.31 -7.56 1.14
CA GLY A 24 -1.37 -7.41 -0.31
C GLY A 24 -0.01 -7.55 -0.98
N SER A 25 0.24 -6.78 -2.03
CA SER A 25 1.52 -6.78 -2.75
C SER A 25 2.35 -5.53 -2.46
N ARG A 26 3.68 -5.61 -2.62
CA ARG A 26 4.58 -4.45 -2.49
C ARG A 26 4.10 -3.24 -3.30
N SER A 27 4.05 -2.08 -2.66
CA SER A 27 3.58 -0.83 -3.26
C SER A 27 4.58 -0.26 -4.30
N TRP A 28 4.21 0.85 -4.95
CA TRP A 28 5.02 1.42 -6.02
C TRP A 28 6.35 2.02 -5.54
N GLY A 29 6.38 2.73 -4.42
CA GLY A 29 7.56 3.41 -3.90
C GLY A 29 7.71 4.85 -4.36
N LYS A 30 6.60 5.60 -4.46
CA LYS A 30 6.65 7.03 -4.78
C LYS A 30 6.88 7.83 -3.50
N GLY A 31 8.10 7.76 -2.98
CA GLY A 31 8.52 8.44 -1.75
C GLY A 31 9.07 9.85 -1.93
N SER A 32 8.59 10.65 -2.88
CA SER A 32 9.20 11.95 -3.21
C SER A 32 8.18 13.09 -3.24
N VAL A 33 8.59 14.26 -2.77
CA VAL A 33 7.85 15.53 -2.90
C VAL A 33 8.36 16.27 -4.12
N GLN A 34 7.43 16.78 -4.94
CA GLN A 34 7.77 17.60 -6.10
C GLN A 34 7.15 18.99 -5.93
N SER A 35 7.97 20.01 -6.13
CA SER A 35 7.56 21.41 -6.13
C SER A 35 7.73 21.99 -7.54
N ILE A 36 6.87 22.93 -7.92
CA ILE A 36 6.98 23.67 -9.18
C ILE A 36 7.57 25.03 -8.86
N PHE A 37 8.63 25.39 -9.57
CA PHE A 37 9.29 26.68 -9.50
C PHE A 37 8.96 27.44 -10.79
N GLU A 38 8.34 28.62 -10.64
CA GLU A 38 7.96 29.44 -11.79
C GLU A 38 9.19 30.09 -12.42
N LEU A 39 9.21 30.13 -13.75
CA LEU A 39 10.24 30.76 -14.58
C LEU A 39 9.57 31.74 -15.55
N ASP A 40 10.32 32.74 -16.01
CA ASP A 40 9.85 33.74 -16.97
C ASP A 40 8.52 34.41 -16.55
N GLY A 41 8.36 34.71 -15.25
CA GLY A 41 7.15 35.33 -14.71
C GLY A 41 5.91 34.43 -14.78
N GLY A 42 6.08 33.11 -14.65
CA GLY A 42 5.00 32.13 -14.65
C GLY A 42 4.66 31.55 -16.03
N LYS A 43 5.34 31.99 -17.10
CA LYS A 43 5.15 31.42 -18.46
C LYS A 43 5.72 30.01 -18.59
N ARG A 44 6.67 29.65 -17.73
CA ARG A 44 7.31 28.33 -17.69
C ARG A 44 7.42 27.87 -16.23
N GLY A 45 7.56 26.58 -16.02
CA GLY A 45 7.70 26.00 -14.69
C GLY A 45 8.69 24.85 -14.68
N LEU A 46 9.55 24.82 -13.67
CA LEU A 46 10.48 23.74 -13.42
C LEU A 46 9.96 22.88 -12.27
N LYS A 47 9.69 21.60 -12.55
CA LYS A 47 9.25 20.64 -11.52
C LYS A 47 10.45 19.90 -10.96
N LEU A 48 10.79 20.17 -9.70
CA LEU A 48 11.92 19.52 -9.03
C LEU A 48 11.45 18.67 -7.87
N THR A 49 12.16 17.56 -7.66
CA THR A 49 12.04 16.79 -6.43
C THR A 49 12.79 17.52 -5.34
N THR A 50 12.08 17.92 -4.28
CA THR A 50 12.63 18.75 -3.21
C THR A 50 12.83 17.97 -1.91
N SER A 51 12.15 16.84 -1.75
CA SER A 51 12.24 16.03 -0.53
C SER A 51 11.90 14.56 -0.78
N ARG A 52 12.25 13.71 0.19
CA ARG A 52 11.85 12.31 0.25
C ARG A 52 11.11 12.01 1.54
N TYR A 53 10.15 11.10 1.45
CA TYR A 53 9.42 10.59 2.61
C TYR A 53 10.11 9.36 3.19
N TYR A 54 10.11 9.29 4.51
CA TYR A 54 10.55 8.17 5.32
C TYR A 54 9.42 7.81 6.28
N THR A 55 9.28 6.53 6.60
CA THR A 55 8.33 6.09 7.63
C THR A 55 8.85 6.48 9.03
N PRO A 56 8.03 6.42 10.09
CA PRO A 56 8.47 6.76 11.46
C PRO A 56 9.71 6.00 11.95
N SER A 57 9.92 4.77 11.49
CA SER A 57 11.14 3.98 11.78
C SER A 57 12.38 4.40 10.96
N GLY A 58 12.28 5.42 10.11
CA GLY A 58 13.38 5.89 9.27
C GLY A 58 13.58 5.12 7.96
N ARG A 59 12.67 4.20 7.62
CA ARG A 59 12.75 3.42 6.37
C ARG A 59 12.36 4.27 5.16
N SER A 60 13.17 4.23 4.10
CA SER A 60 12.84 4.89 2.83
C SER A 60 11.82 4.06 2.06
N ILE A 61 10.74 4.70 1.61
CA ILE A 61 9.78 4.08 0.70
C ILE A 61 10.11 4.33 -0.78
N HIS A 62 11.07 5.21 -1.08
CA HIS A 62 11.36 5.61 -2.45
C HIS A 62 11.99 4.48 -3.26
N ARG A 63 11.44 4.21 -4.45
CA ARG A 63 11.96 3.19 -5.36
C ARG A 63 13.31 3.63 -5.95
N THR A 64 14.33 2.80 -5.80
CA THR A 64 15.65 2.99 -6.41
C THR A 64 15.66 2.50 -7.86
N ALA A 65 16.71 2.86 -8.62
CA ALA A 65 16.87 2.40 -10.01
C ALA A 65 16.94 0.86 -10.12
N GLY A 66 17.42 0.17 -9.09
CA GLY A 66 17.44 -1.29 -9.01
C GLY A 66 16.06 -1.93 -8.75
N GLY A 67 15.01 -1.13 -8.62
CA GLY A 67 13.66 -1.62 -8.36
C GLY A 67 13.36 -1.96 -6.90
N GLU A 68 14.32 -1.73 -6.00
CA GLU A 68 14.13 -1.84 -4.55
C GLU A 68 13.36 -0.63 -4.00
N GLY A 69 12.63 -0.82 -2.91
CA GLY A 69 11.75 0.20 -2.32
C GLY A 69 10.27 -0.10 -2.49
N GLY A 70 9.43 0.87 -2.15
CA GLY A 70 8.02 0.63 -1.82
C GLY A 70 7.87 -0.02 -0.45
N LEU A 71 6.67 0.08 0.10
CA LEU A 71 6.28 -0.58 1.33
C LEU A 71 6.04 -2.08 1.06
N VAL A 72 6.66 -2.92 1.89
CA VAL A 72 6.42 -4.36 1.89
C VAL A 72 5.33 -4.66 2.92
N PRO A 73 4.21 -5.30 2.51
CA PRO A 73 3.16 -5.72 3.43
C PRO A 73 3.66 -6.72 4.47
N ASP A 74 3.05 -6.74 5.65
CA ASP A 74 3.29 -7.77 6.67
C ASP A 74 2.86 -9.15 6.16
N VAL A 75 1.78 -9.19 5.39
CA VAL A 75 1.28 -10.42 4.74
C VAL A 75 1.26 -10.23 3.23
N VAL A 76 2.20 -10.90 2.56
CA VAL A 76 2.33 -10.82 1.11
C VAL A 76 1.29 -11.71 0.42
N VAL A 77 0.47 -11.10 -0.44
CA VAL A 77 -0.51 -11.75 -1.30
C VAL A 77 -0.39 -11.13 -2.68
N ASP A 78 0.48 -11.70 -3.50
CA ASP A 78 0.64 -11.26 -4.89
C ASP A 78 -0.50 -11.79 -5.76
N LEU A 79 -0.98 -10.93 -6.67
CA LEU A 79 -1.96 -11.27 -7.69
C LEU A 79 -1.25 -11.45 -9.03
N THR A 80 -1.67 -12.44 -9.79
CA THR A 80 -1.31 -12.55 -11.20
C THR A 80 -1.87 -11.35 -11.98
N PRO A 81 -1.30 -11.01 -13.16
CA PRO A 81 -1.84 -9.95 -14.00
C PRO A 81 -3.31 -10.15 -14.38
N LYS A 82 -3.75 -11.41 -14.50
CA LYS A 82 -5.15 -11.76 -14.78
C LYS A 82 -6.03 -11.44 -13.58
N GLU A 83 -5.71 -11.98 -12.40
CA GLU A 83 -6.47 -11.71 -11.15
C GLU A 83 -6.53 -10.21 -10.85
N ALA A 84 -5.43 -9.47 -11.05
CA ALA A 84 -5.41 -8.04 -10.83
C ALA A 84 -6.34 -7.25 -11.76
N ARG A 85 -6.50 -7.70 -13.02
CA ARG A 85 -7.44 -7.08 -13.98
C ARG A 85 -8.88 -7.40 -13.60
N GLU A 86 -9.17 -8.68 -13.33
CA GLU A 86 -10.48 -9.15 -12.91
C GLU A 86 -10.95 -8.44 -11.64
N MET A 87 -10.05 -8.26 -10.67
CA MET A 87 -10.33 -7.51 -9.43
C MET A 87 -10.73 -6.05 -9.72
N VAL A 88 -10.00 -5.34 -10.60
CA VAL A 88 -10.32 -3.95 -10.94
C VAL A 88 -11.64 -3.84 -11.69
N GLU A 89 -11.92 -4.76 -12.61
CA GLU A 89 -13.18 -4.81 -13.35
C GLU A 89 -14.35 -5.08 -12.42
N HIS A 90 -14.20 -6.03 -11.50
CA HIS A 90 -15.21 -6.38 -10.52
C HIS A 90 -15.48 -5.22 -9.54
N GLN A 91 -14.44 -4.60 -8.99
CA GLN A 91 -14.57 -3.42 -8.11
C GLN A 91 -15.31 -2.26 -8.81
N ARG A 92 -15.04 -2.03 -10.10
CA ARG A 92 -15.74 -1.00 -10.89
C ARG A 92 -17.21 -1.34 -11.09
N LYS A 93 -17.52 -2.60 -11.41
CA LYS A 93 -18.89 -3.09 -11.57
C LYS A 93 -19.65 -2.96 -10.25
N GLU A 94 -19.07 -3.45 -9.16
CA GLU A 94 -19.68 -3.39 -7.82
C GLU A 94 -19.96 -1.95 -7.39
N TYR A 95 -19.01 -1.02 -7.60
CA TYR A 95 -19.24 0.40 -7.31
C TYR A 95 -20.42 0.97 -8.10
N ARG A 96 -20.53 0.61 -9.38
CA ARG A 96 -21.64 1.04 -10.24
C ARG A 96 -22.96 0.45 -9.78
N ASP A 97 -23.01 -0.85 -9.54
CA ASP A 97 -24.24 -1.55 -9.14
C ASP A 97 -24.74 -1.02 -7.77
N ARG A 98 -23.83 -0.79 -6.82
CA ARG A 98 -24.14 -0.11 -5.53
C ARG A 98 -24.65 1.31 -5.71
N SER A 99 -24.12 2.07 -6.66
CA SER A 99 -24.62 3.42 -6.97
C SER A 99 -26.04 3.42 -7.55
N HIS A 100 -26.49 2.29 -8.12
CA HIS A 100 -27.83 2.08 -8.62
C HIS A 100 -28.76 1.35 -7.62
N GLY A 101 -28.29 1.08 -6.39
CA GLY A 101 -29.08 0.38 -5.36
C GLY A 101 -29.25 -1.12 -5.61
N GLU A 102 -28.45 -1.69 -6.50
CA GLU A 102 -28.41 -3.13 -6.74
C GLU A 102 -27.38 -3.79 -5.80
N ASP A 103 -27.82 -4.10 -4.58
CA ASP A 103 -26.98 -4.82 -3.60
C ASP A 103 -27.10 -6.33 -3.81
N GLY A 104 -26.09 -6.93 -4.43
CA GLY A 104 -25.94 -8.38 -4.60
C GLY A 104 -24.68 -8.91 -3.89
N PRO A 105 -24.61 -10.22 -3.58
CA PRO A 105 -23.42 -10.80 -3.00
C PRO A 105 -22.20 -10.62 -3.94
N PRO A 106 -20.98 -10.52 -3.40
CA PRO A 106 -19.78 -10.36 -4.21
C PRO A 106 -19.65 -11.49 -5.22
N GLN A 107 -19.62 -11.14 -6.51
CA GLN A 107 -19.49 -12.11 -7.61
C GLN A 107 -18.05 -12.59 -7.84
N HIS A 108 -17.06 -12.00 -7.14
CA HIS A 108 -15.64 -12.32 -7.26
C HIS A 108 -15.01 -12.48 -5.88
N ILE A 109 -14.21 -13.53 -5.70
CA ILE A 109 -13.47 -13.78 -4.46
C ILE A 109 -12.13 -13.08 -4.56
N ASP A 110 -12.02 -11.93 -3.89
CA ASP A 110 -10.75 -11.21 -3.74
C ASP A 110 -9.87 -11.93 -2.71
N ARG A 111 -8.72 -12.45 -3.16
CA ARG A 111 -7.75 -13.17 -2.32
C ARG A 111 -7.09 -12.27 -1.27
N GLN A 112 -6.82 -11.00 -1.59
CA GLN A 112 -6.24 -10.06 -0.65
C GLN A 112 -7.25 -9.72 0.45
N LEU A 113 -8.51 -9.50 0.08
CA LEU A 113 -9.61 -9.27 1.03
C LEU A 113 -9.84 -10.49 1.91
N ALA A 114 -9.93 -11.70 1.33
CA ALA A 114 -10.10 -12.93 2.08
C ALA A 114 -8.97 -13.13 3.11
N LYS A 115 -7.73 -12.87 2.72
CA LYS A 115 -6.58 -12.96 3.63
C LYS A 115 -6.62 -11.89 4.72
N ALA A 116 -7.02 -10.66 4.39
CA ALA A 116 -7.19 -9.59 5.38
C ALA A 116 -8.25 -9.94 6.42
N ILE A 117 -9.40 -10.50 6.00
CA ILE A 117 -10.45 -10.99 6.88
C ILE A 117 -9.91 -12.11 7.79
N ALA A 118 -9.16 -13.06 7.24
CA ALA A 118 -8.56 -14.13 8.03
C ALA A 118 -7.55 -13.58 9.08
N CYS A 119 -6.78 -12.55 8.73
CA CYS A 119 -5.89 -11.88 9.68
C CYS A 119 -6.67 -11.21 10.83
N LEU A 120 -7.78 -10.53 10.51
CA LEU A 120 -8.66 -9.92 11.52
C LEU A 120 -9.34 -10.94 12.43
N LYS A 121 -9.67 -12.12 11.90
CA LYS A 121 -10.23 -13.24 12.68
C LYS A 121 -9.18 -13.99 13.51
N GLY A 122 -7.89 -13.67 13.35
CA GLY A 122 -6.80 -14.35 14.04
C GLY A 122 -6.49 -15.75 13.51
N GLU A 123 -7.00 -16.13 12.33
CA GLU A 123 -6.93 -17.51 11.81
C GLU A 123 -5.53 -17.93 11.33
N GLN A 124 -4.59 -16.99 11.18
CA GLN A 124 -3.17 -17.29 10.97
C GLN A 124 -2.38 -15.97 10.98
N VAL A 125 -1.78 -15.61 12.12
CA VAL A 125 -0.87 -14.46 12.20
C VAL A 125 0.39 -14.78 13.03
N HIS A 126 0.37 -15.82 13.88
CA HIS A 126 1.51 -16.09 14.77
C HIS A 126 2.80 -16.53 14.05
N ARG A 127 2.71 -17.14 12.87
CA ARG A 127 3.88 -17.74 12.19
C ARG A 127 4.70 -16.76 11.33
N ASP A 128 4.08 -15.67 10.85
CA ASP A 128 4.65 -14.81 9.80
C ASP A 128 4.98 -13.38 10.29
N LEU A 129 4.69 -13.03 11.55
CA LEU A 129 5.13 -11.77 12.14
C LEU A 129 6.56 -11.89 12.65
N PRO A 130 7.42 -10.86 12.46
CA PRO A 130 8.74 -10.85 13.08
C PRO A 130 8.61 -10.92 14.61
N VAL A 131 9.15 -12.00 15.18
CA VAL A 131 9.27 -12.17 16.63
C VAL A 131 10.30 -11.15 17.10
N THR A 132 9.91 -10.21 17.96
CA THR A 132 10.87 -9.36 18.68
C THR A 132 11.36 -10.16 19.88
N GLU A 133 12.64 -10.54 19.90
CA GLU A 133 13.31 -10.96 21.13
C GLU A 133 13.15 -9.83 22.15
N GLY A 134 12.36 -10.10 23.19
CA GLY A 134 12.16 -9.17 24.29
C GLY A 134 13.48 -8.96 25.02
N GLU A 135 13.80 -7.70 25.27
CA GLU A 135 14.90 -7.28 26.14
C GLU A 135 14.83 -8.05 27.47
N GLU A 136 15.75 -9.01 27.66
CA GLU A 136 16.07 -9.53 28.98
C GLU A 136 16.63 -8.38 29.82
N LYS A 137 15.76 -7.77 30.63
CA LYS A 137 16.22 -6.95 31.75
C LYS A 137 16.86 -7.89 32.77
N LYS A 138 18.18 -7.74 32.92
CA LYS A 138 18.97 -8.14 34.10
C LYS A 138 18.35 -7.64 35.40
#